data_AF-F0JI89-F1
#
_entry.id   AF-F0JI89-F1
#
_cell.length_a   1.000
_cell.length_b   1.000
_cell.length_c   1.000
_cell.angle_alpha   90.00
_cell.angle_beta   90.00
_cell.angle_gamma   90.00
#
_symmetry.space_group_name_H-M   'P 1'
#
loop_
_entity.id
_entity.type
_entity.pdbx_description
1 polymer ?
#
loop_
_entity_poly.entity_id
_entity_poly.type
_entity_poly.pdbx_seq_one_letter_code
_entity_poly.pdbx_strand_id
1 'polypeptide(L)' 'MSATIHCPYCNAAREAGEFDGYAPFYVNCEECSRRYIVEPVRSGVVVYRDGEAPCCSDPECRATEMAGSGQE' A
#
# COMPACT_ATOMS: atom_id res chain seq x y z
N MET A 1 -6.04 -7.40 -12.92
CA MET A 1 -5.79 -5.99 -13.34
C MET A 1 -4.34 -5.68 -13.04
N SER A 2 -3.55 -5.30 -14.04
CA SER A 2 -2.22 -4.74 -13.83
C SER A 2 -2.32 -3.21 -13.73
N ALA A 3 -1.50 -2.61 -12.87
CA ALA A 3 -1.44 -1.16 -12.71
C ALA A 3 0.01 -0.70 -12.66
N THR A 4 0.28 0.48 -13.22
CA THR A 4 1.59 1.12 -13.10
C THR A 4 1.66 1.89 -11.78
N ILE A 5 2.61 1.52 -10.93
CA ILE A 5 2.88 2.14 -9.64
C ILE A 5 4.10 3.02 -9.77
N HIS A 6 4.01 4.25 -9.28
CA HIS A 6 5.15 5.15 -9.19
C HIS A 6 5.66 5.22 -7.76
N CYS A 7 6.96 5.04 -7.58
CA CYS A 7 7.58 5.15 -6.27
C CYS A 7 7.47 6.61 -5.76
N PRO A 8 6.96 6.85 -4.55
CA PRO A 8 6.74 8.20 -4.03
C PRO A 8 8.03 8.93 -3.59
N TYR A 9 9.19 8.26 -3.74
CA TYR A 9 10.51 8.77 -3.36
C TYR A 9 11.37 9.11 -4.57
N CYS A 10 11.54 8.18 -5.52
CA CYS A 10 12.36 8.37 -6.72
C CYS A 10 11.56 8.50 -8.02
N ASN A 11 10.24 8.38 -7.96
CA ASN A 11 9.33 8.40 -9.12
C ASN A 11 9.54 7.26 -10.15
N ALA A 12 10.30 6.23 -9.78
CA ALA A 12 10.47 5.02 -10.59
C ALA A 12 9.12 4.35 -10.87
N ALA A 13 8.84 4.05 -12.14
CA ALA A 13 7.65 3.35 -12.55
C ALA A 13 7.87 1.84 -12.45
N ARG A 14 6.93 1.14 -11.85
CA ARG A 14 6.90 -0.31 -11.71
C ARG A 14 5.56 -0.82 -12.21
N GLU A 15 5.59 -1.81 -13.09
CA GLU A 15 4.40 -2.61 -13.34
C GLU A 15 4.16 -3.49 -12.13
N ALA A 16 2.99 -3.30 -11.54
CA ALA A 16 2.58 -4.08 -10.41
C ALA A 16 1.56 -5.09 -10.91
N GLY A 17 1.91 -6.36 -10.66
CA GLY A 17 1.22 -7.53 -11.20
C GLY A 17 -0.21 -7.64 -10.70
N GLU A 18 -0.86 -8.76 -11.01
CA GLU A 18 -2.23 -8.98 -10.57
C GLU A 18 -2.32 -8.98 -9.04
N PHE A 19 -3.08 -8.03 -8.47
CA PHE A 19 -3.41 -8.01 -7.06
C PHE A 19 -4.72 -8.75 -6.84
N ASP A 20 -4.72 -9.66 -5.87
CA ASP A 20 -5.91 -10.38 -5.45
C ASP A 20 -6.70 -9.49 -4.46
N GLY A 21 -7.46 -8.54 -5.00
CA GLY A 21 -8.40 -7.71 -4.24
C GLY A 21 -7.98 -6.25 -4.01
N TYR A 22 -8.66 -5.62 -3.04
CA TYR A 22 -8.54 -4.20 -2.69
C TYR A 22 -7.81 -3.96 -1.36
N ALA A 23 -6.99 -4.92 -0.94
CA ALA A 23 -6.25 -4.81 0.32
C ALA A 23 -4.94 -4.04 0.10
N PRO A 24 -4.58 -3.08 0.98
CA PRO A 24 -3.29 -2.42 0.92
C PRO A 24 -2.15 -3.38 1.26
N PHE A 25 -1.00 -3.22 0.60
CA PHE A 25 0.19 -4.03 0.80
C PHE A 25 1.47 -3.22 0.69
N TYR A 26 2.55 -3.70 1.30
CA TYR A 26 3.86 -3.06 1.21
C TYR A 26 4.61 -3.46 -0.05
N VAL A 27 5.29 -2.50 -0.66
CA VAL A 27 6.18 -2.69 -1.80
C VAL A 27 7.52 -2.03 -1.50
N ASN A 28 8.61 -2.74 -1.82
CA ASN A 28 9.95 -2.16 -1.82
C ASN A 28 10.33 -1.70 -3.23
N CYS A 29 10.82 -0.47 -3.34
CA CYS A 29 11.42 0.03 -4.57
C CYS A 29 12.80 -0.59 -4.78
N GLU A 30 13.05 -1.20 -5.94
CA GLU A 30 14.36 -1.75 -6.28
C GLU A 30 15.39 -0.67 -6.63
N GLU A 31 14.94 0.52 -7.07
CA GLU A 31 15.82 1.65 -7.39
C GLU A 31 16.34 2.39 -6.17
N CYS A 32 15.46 2.74 -5.22
CA CYS A 32 15.85 3.51 -4.03
C CYS A 32 15.86 2.70 -2.73
N SER A 33 15.54 1.40 -2.80
CA SER A 33 15.47 0.48 -1.64
C SER A 33 14.53 0.95 -0.52
N ARG A 34 13.59 1.86 -0.81
CA ARG A 34 12.60 2.34 0.15
C ARG A 34 11.31 1.56 0.07
N ARG A 35 10.71 1.32 1.24
CA ARG A 35 9.39 0.71 1.41
C ARG A 35 8.30 1.77 1.31
N TYR A 36 7.18 1.42 0.69
CA TYR A 36 5.98 2.24 0.61
C TYR A 36 4.74 1.33 0.55
N ILE A 37 3.56 1.90 0.79
CA ILE A 37 2.28 1.17 0.79
C ILE A 37 1.56 1.43 -0.52
N VAL A 38 0.91 0.40 -1.04
CA VAL A 38 0.09 0.45 -2.24
C VAL A 38 -1.29 -0.04 -1.88
N GLU A 39 -2.30 0.77 -2.17
CA GLU A 39 -3.71 0.44 -2.00
C GLU A 39 -4.39 0.35 -3.38
N PRO A 40 -4.81 -0.84 -3.83
CA PRO A 40 -5.61 -0.98 -5.03
C PRO A 40 -7.00 -0.37 -4.81
N VAL A 41 -7.41 0.51 -5.73
CA VAL A 41 -8.75 1.13 -5.75
C VAL A 41 -9.43 0.86 -7.08
N ARG A 42 -10.75 1.03 -7.18
CA ARG A 42 -11.49 0.77 -8.43
C ARG A 42 -10.95 1.52 -9.65
N SER A 43 -10.33 2.67 -9.45
CA SER A 43 -9.80 3.52 -10.53
C SER A 43 -8.29 3.34 -10.78
N GLY A 44 -7.61 2.42 -10.09
CA GLY A 44 -6.16 2.24 -10.19
C GLY A 44 -5.52 1.84 -8.85
N VAL A 45 -4.48 2.55 -8.47
CA VAL A 45 -3.71 2.29 -7.24
C VAL A 45 -3.35 3.62 -6.59
N VAL A 46 -3.48 3.69 -5.27
CA VAL A 46 -3.00 4.81 -4.46
C VAL A 46 -1.72 4.38 -3.76
N VAL A 47 -0.75 5.30 -3.69
CA VAL A 47 0.57 5.01 -3.13
C VAL A 47 0.82 5.93 -1.94
N TYR A 48 1.16 5.35 -0.80
CA TYR A 48 1.47 6.07 0.43
C TYR A 48 2.90 5.83 0.86
N ARG A 49 3.53 6.83 1.46
CA ARG A 49 4.84 6.68 2.10
C ARG A 49 4.71 5.94 3.43
N ASP A 50 5.78 5.25 3.82
CA ASP A 50 5.89 4.63 5.15
C ASP A 50 5.72 5.72 6.23
N GLY A 51 4.72 5.55 7.10
CA GLY A 51 4.35 6.52 8.14
C GLY A 51 3.46 7.70 7.71
N GLU A 52 3.15 7.86 6.42
CA GLU A 52 2.24 8.91 5.92
C GLU A 52 0.81 8.37 5.68
N ALA A 53 0.67 7.05 5.53
CA ALA A 53 -0.62 6.40 5.37
C ALA A 53 -1.50 6.57 6.63
N PRO A 54 -2.77 6.96 6.48
CA PRO A 54 -3.71 6.88 7.60
C PRO A 54 -3.88 5.42 8.04
N CYS A 55 -4.21 5.19 9.31
CA CYS A 55 -4.33 3.85 9.89
C CYS A 55 -5.28 2.91 9.11
N CYS A 56 -6.26 3.46 8.38
CA CYS A 56 -7.13 2.69 7.47
C CYS A 56 -6.41 2.08 6.25
N SER A 57 -5.37 2.75 5.75
CA SER A 57 -4.59 2.32 4.58
C SER A 57 -3.28 1.63 4.97
N ASP A 58 -2.84 1.74 6.22
CA ASP A 58 -1.72 0.97 6.75
C ASP A 58 -2.21 -0.43 7.17
N PRO A 59 -1.69 -1.53 6.57
CA PRO A 59 -2.18 -2.87 6.86
C PRO A 59 -1.88 -3.33 8.29
N GLU A 60 -0.79 -2.87 8.92
CA GLU A 60 -0.49 -3.20 10.32
C GLU A 60 -1.46 -2.47 11.26
N CYS A 61 -1.62 -1.16 11.08
CA CYS A 61 -2.52 -0.34 11.90
C CYS A 61 -3.99 -0.77 11.72
N ARG A 62 -4.42 -1.07 10.50
CA ARG A 62 -5.77 -1.62 10.23
C ARG A 62 -5.98 -2.96 10.93
N ALA A 63 -4.97 -3.83 10.93
CA ALA A 63 -5.05 -5.10 11.64
C ALA A 63 -5.14 -4.88 13.17
N THR A 64 -4.40 -3.91 13.71
CA THR A 64 -4.47 -3.55 15.13
C THR A 64 -5.81 -2.94 15.53
N GLU A 65 -6.37 -1.99 14.78
CA GLU A 65 -7.66 -1.36 15.08
C GLU A 65 -8.83 -2.35 14.95
N MET A 66 -8.81 -3.22 13.94
CA MET A 66 -9.81 -4.28 13.77
C MET A 66 -9.67 -5.36 14.85
N ALA A 67 -8.45 -5.64 15.34
CA ALA A 67 -8.23 -6.53 16.47
C ALA A 67 -8.62 -5.89 17.82
N GLY A 68 -8.65 -4.56 17.91
CA GLY A 68 -9.09 -3.81 19.09
C GLY A 68 -10.62 -3.71 19.24
N SER A 69 -11.39 -4.01 18.20
CA SER A 69 -12.86 -3.92 18.20
C SER A 69 -13.57 -5.14 18.81
N GLY A 70 -12.83 -6.02 19.50
CA GLY A 70 -13.33 -7.31 19.98
C GLY A 70 -13.02 -7.62 21.44
N GLN A 71 -12.91 -6.60 22.30
CA GLN A 71 -12.87 -6.81 23.76
C GLN A 71 -13.88 -5.91 24.48
N GLU A 72 -15.14 -6.38 24.52
CA GLU A 72 -16.07 -6.14 25.62
C GLU A 72 -16.89 -7.41 25.90
#